data_AF-A0A4U9I1I4-F1
#
_entry.id   AF-A0A4U9I1I4-F1
#
_cell.length_a   1.000
_cell.length_b   1.000
_cell.length_c   1.000
_cell.angle_alpha   90.00
_cell.angle_beta   90.00
_cell.angle_gamma   90.00
#
_symmetry.space_group_name_H-M   'P 1'
#
loop_
_entity.id
_entity.type
_entity.pdbx_description
1 polymer ?
#
loop_
_entity_poly.entity_id
_entity_poly.type
_entity_poly.pdbx_seq_one_letter_code
_entity_poly.pdbx_strand_id
1 'polypeptide(L)'
;MLTITDLGMVRSVTPQGEGWAIGFTPTYSGCPATDHLMGAIRDTLTAHGYAPVHIAIQLDPAWTTDWMTPDARERLRQYGISPPAGHSCHAHLPAGVTCPRCASTRTTMISEFGSTACKALYRCDSCREPFDYFKCI
;
A
#
# COMPACT_ATOMS: atom_id res chain seq x y z
N MET A 1 9.60 -4.01 8.17
CA MET A 1 8.14 -4.13 8.34
C MET A 1 7.48 -2.88 7.76
N LEU A 2 6.37 -2.99 7.03
CA LEU A 2 5.62 -1.86 6.49
C LEU A 2 4.41 -1.56 7.38
N THR A 3 4.10 -0.28 7.56
CA THR A 3 2.96 0.19 8.36
C THR A 3 1.91 0.88 7.48
N ILE A 4 0.69 1.04 8.00
CA ILE A 4 -0.38 1.81 7.33
C ILE A 4 -0.01 3.28 7.11
N THR A 5 0.88 3.83 7.94
CA THR A 5 1.43 5.18 7.79
C THR A 5 2.50 5.24 6.71
N ASP A 6 3.37 4.22 6.61
CA ASP A 6 4.36 4.11 5.52
C ASP A 6 3.68 4.07 4.14
N LEU A 7 2.51 3.43 4.07
CA LEU A 7 1.67 3.35 2.88
C LEU A 7 0.82 4.62 2.66
N GLY A 8 0.84 5.58 3.58
CA GLY A 8 0.04 6.81 3.47
C GLY A 8 -1.48 6.60 3.56
N MET A 9 -1.93 5.49 4.15
CA MET A 9 -3.36 5.15 4.30
C MET A 9 -4.04 5.99 5.38
N VAL A 10 -3.29 6.50 6.37
CA VAL A 10 -3.80 7.46 7.36
C VAL A 10 -3.65 8.88 6.79
N ARG A 11 -4.77 9.56 6.56
CA ARG A 11 -4.81 10.87 5.88
C ARG A 11 -4.99 12.05 6.81
N SER A 12 -5.65 11.83 7.93
CA SER A 12 -5.85 12.85 8.94
C SER A 12 -5.96 12.21 10.31
N VAL A 13 -5.50 12.93 11.32
CA VAL A 13 -5.72 12.64 12.72
C VAL A 13 -6.04 13.97 13.38
N THR A 14 -7.28 14.15 13.82
CA THR A 14 -7.75 15.42 14.38
C THR A 14 -8.50 15.18 15.69
N PRO A 15 -8.29 16.01 16.72
CA PRO A 15 -9.14 15.99 17.90
C PRO A 15 -10.60 16.23 17.53
N GLN A 16 -11.52 15.49 18.16
CA GLN A 16 -12.96 15.63 17.96
C GLN A 16 -13.66 15.51 19.32
N GLY A 17 -13.98 16.65 19.94
CA GLY A 17 -14.53 16.70 21.29
C GLY A 17 -13.56 16.05 22.29
N GLU A 18 -14.06 15.06 23.04
CA GLU A 18 -13.28 14.25 23.99
C GLU A 18 -12.43 13.15 23.31
N GLY A 19 -12.56 12.97 21.99
CA GLY A 19 -11.95 11.87 21.25
C GLY A 19 -11.15 12.29 20.03
N TRP A 20 -10.99 11.35 19.09
CA TRP A 20 -10.18 11.50 17.89
C TRP A 20 -10.95 11.08 16.64
N ALA A 21 -10.83 11.87 15.57
CA ALA A 21 -11.25 11.52 14.23
C ALA A 21 -10.04 11.15 13.38
N ILE A 22 -10.12 10.01 12.68
CA ILE A 22 -9.06 9.51 11.81
C ILE A 22 -9.62 9.31 10.41
N GLY A 23 -9.00 9.98 9.44
CA GLY A 23 -9.24 9.75 8.02
C GLY A 23 -8.40 8.57 7.53
N PHE A 24 -9.07 7.55 6.98
CA PHE A 24 -8.42 6.35 6.46
C PHE A 24 -8.79 6.12 4.99
N THR A 25 -7.79 5.98 4.12
CA THR A 25 -7.99 5.66 2.70
C THR A 25 -7.35 4.31 2.40
N PRO A 26 -8.15 3.27 2.05
CA PRO A 26 -7.61 1.98 1.66
C PRO A 26 -6.91 2.07 0.30
N THR A 27 -5.98 1.15 0.02
CA THR A 27 -5.23 1.11 -1.25
C THR A 27 -6.13 0.90 -2.48
N TYR A 28 -7.33 0.34 -2.28
CA TYR A 28 -8.44 0.36 -3.22
C TYR A 28 -9.76 0.18 -2.44
N SER A 29 -10.88 0.61 -3.03
CA SER A 29 -12.18 0.69 -2.35
C SER A 29 -12.74 -0.66 -1.87
N GLY A 30 -12.35 -1.77 -2.50
CA GLY A 30 -12.79 -3.13 -2.16
C GLY A 30 -11.80 -3.95 -1.34
N CYS A 31 -10.87 -3.31 -0.63
CA CYS A 31 -9.82 -4.02 0.10
C CYS A 31 -10.41 -4.85 1.26
N PRO A 32 -10.27 -6.19 1.26
CA PRO A 32 -10.85 -7.05 2.30
C PRO A 32 -10.17 -6.84 3.66
N ALA A 33 -8.97 -6.25 3.69
CA ALA A 33 -8.26 -5.94 4.94
C ALA A 33 -8.76 -4.65 5.63
N THR A 34 -9.65 -3.87 4.99
CA THR A 34 -10.06 -2.54 5.49
C THR A 34 -10.63 -2.59 6.90
N ASP A 35 -11.64 -3.43 7.13
CA ASP A 35 -12.30 -3.52 8.44
C ASP A 35 -11.34 -4.01 9.53
N HIS A 36 -10.48 -4.97 9.19
CA HIS A 36 -9.46 -5.48 10.10
C HIS A 36 -8.46 -4.39 10.50
N LEU A 37 -7.96 -3.60 9.53
CA LEU A 37 -7.03 -2.50 9.80
C LEU A 37 -7.69 -1.41 10.65
N MET A 38 -8.93 -1.04 10.35
CA MET A 38 -9.68 -0.07 11.15
C MET A 38 -9.92 -0.57 12.58
N GLY A 39 -10.27 -1.85 12.76
CA GLY A 39 -10.36 -2.48 14.08
C GLY A 39 -9.05 -2.38 14.85
N ALA A 40 -7.95 -2.80 14.24
CA ALA A 40 -6.62 -2.74 14.85
C ALA A 40 -6.21 -1.31 15.26
N ILE A 41 -6.55 -0.29 14.45
CA ILE A 41 -6.32 1.12 14.80
C ILE A 41 -7.13 1.50 16.05
N ARG A 42 -8.43 1.18 16.10
CA ARG A 42 -9.29 1.49 17.26
C ARG A 42 -8.78 0.80 18.52
N ASP A 43 -8.46 -0.48 18.42
CA ASP A 43 -8.02 -1.30 19.56
C ASP A 43 -6.69 -0.76 20.10
N THR A 44 -5.73 -0.48 19.22
CA THR A 44 -4.42 0.05 19.60
C THR A 44 -4.57 1.40 20.30
N LEU A 45 -5.31 2.34 19.71
CA LEU A 45 -5.47 3.68 20.27
C LEU A 45 -6.25 3.67 21.59
N THR A 46 -7.28 2.82 21.68
CA THR A 46 -8.07 2.65 22.92
C THR A 46 -7.21 2.07 24.04
N ALA A 47 -6.37 1.07 23.75
CA ALA A 47 -5.44 0.49 24.72
C ALA A 47 -4.42 1.52 25.25
N HIS A 48 -4.12 2.56 24.47
CA HIS A 48 -3.27 3.68 24.88
C HIS A 48 -4.03 4.88 25.48
N GLY A 49 -5.35 4.75 25.71
CA GLY A 49 -6.15 5.79 26.38
C GLY A 49 -6.69 6.89 25.46
N TYR A 50 -6.62 6.73 24.13
CA TYR A 50 -7.10 7.73 23.16
C TYR A 50 -8.57 7.56 22.76
N ALA A 51 -9.43 7.07 23.65
CA ALA A 51 -10.85 6.85 23.38
C ALA A 51 -11.71 8.10 23.70
N PRO A 52 -12.79 8.36 22.95
CA PRO A 52 -13.31 7.58 21.81
C PRO A 52 -12.56 7.84 20.49
N VAL A 53 -12.49 6.82 19.62
CA VAL A 53 -11.87 6.90 18.29
C VAL A 53 -12.91 6.67 17.19
N HIS A 54 -13.08 7.67 16.33
CA HIS A 54 -13.91 7.61 15.15
C HIS A 54 -13.03 7.51 13.91
N ILE A 55 -13.17 6.44 13.13
CA ILE A 55 -12.42 6.25 11.88
C ILE A 55 -13.39 6.36 10.72
N ALA A 56 -13.12 7.28 9.81
CA ALA A 56 -13.90 7.51 8.59
C ALA A 56 -13.11 7.03 7.36
N ILE A 57 -13.74 6.19 6.54
CA ILE A 57 -13.18 5.83 5.24
C ILE A 57 -13.32 7.04 4.31
N GLN A 58 -12.20 7.52 3.78
CA GLN A 58 -12.14 8.57 2.79
C GLN A 58 -11.78 7.94 1.45
N LEU A 59 -12.70 7.97 0.49
CA LEU A 59 -12.47 7.45 -0.88
C LEU A 59 -12.13 8.55 -1.88
N ASP A 60 -12.25 9.83 -1.46
CA ASP A 60 -11.87 10.99 -2.25
C ASP A 60 -10.87 11.87 -1.46
N PRO A 61 -9.68 12.17 -2.03
CA PRO A 61 -9.14 11.57 -3.25
C PRO A 61 -8.86 10.07 -3.07
N ALA A 62 -8.91 9.31 -4.17
CA ALA A 62 -8.52 7.89 -4.15
C ALA A 62 -7.05 7.74 -3.73
N TRP A 63 -6.72 6.60 -3.11
CA TRP A 63 -5.35 6.31 -2.71
C TRP A 63 -4.41 6.27 -3.93
N THR A 64 -3.23 6.86 -3.79
CA THR A 64 -2.17 6.79 -4.79
C THR A 64 -0.87 6.31 -4.16
N THR A 65 -0.07 5.60 -4.95
CA THR A 65 1.29 5.18 -4.60
C THR A 65 2.22 6.36 -4.32
N ASP A 66 1.83 7.57 -4.72
CA ASP A 66 2.55 8.81 -4.39
C ASP A 66 2.55 9.13 -2.89
N TRP A 67 1.60 8.57 -2.13
CA TRP A 67 1.55 8.75 -0.69
C TRP A 67 2.50 7.82 0.07
N MET A 68 3.15 6.87 -0.62
CA MET A 68 4.15 6.02 0.00
C MET A 68 5.49 6.75 0.15
N THR A 69 6.11 6.64 1.32
CA THR A 69 7.43 7.22 1.57
C THR A 69 8.54 6.51 0.78
N PRO A 70 9.70 7.16 0.53
CA PRO A 70 10.86 6.50 -0.05
C PRO A 70 11.31 5.26 0.74
N ASP A 71 11.28 5.35 2.07
CA ASP A 71 11.59 4.23 2.96
C ASP A 71 10.60 3.07 2.81
N ALA A 72 9.32 3.36 2.60
CA ALA A 72 8.32 2.32 2.33
C ALA A 72 8.64 1.56 1.02
N ARG A 73 9.03 2.29 -0.03
CA ARG A 73 9.43 1.71 -1.32
C ARG A 73 10.67 0.83 -1.19
N GLU A 74 11.65 1.27 -0.40
CA GLU A 74 12.85 0.48 -0.13
C GLU A 74 12.54 -0.77 0.71
N ARG A 75 11.67 -0.65 1.72
CA ARG A 75 11.22 -1.81 2.50
C ARG A 75 10.50 -2.84 1.63
N LEU A 76 9.61 -2.42 0.71
CA LEU A 76 8.98 -3.33 -0.27
C LEU A 76 10.05 -4.13 -1.02
N ARG A 77 11.07 -3.44 -1.55
CA ARG A 77 12.18 -4.05 -2.28
C ARG A 77 12.94 -5.07 -1.43
N GLN A 78 13.23 -4.74 -0.18
CA GLN A 78 13.89 -5.65 0.76
C GLN A 78 13.06 -6.90 1.08
N TYR A 79 11.73 -6.78 1.07
CA TYR A 79 10.81 -7.91 1.19
C TYR A 79 10.64 -8.70 -0.11
N GLY A 80 11.36 -8.35 -1.18
CA GLY A 80 11.25 -9.03 -2.47
C GLY A 80 10.01 -8.63 -3.28
N ILE A 81 9.37 -7.50 -2.93
CA ILE A 81 8.26 -6.93 -3.67
C ILE A 81 8.78 -5.74 -4.47
N SER A 82 8.55 -5.72 -5.79
CA SER A 82 8.88 -4.54 -6.58
C SER A 82 7.95 -3.39 -6.18
N PRO A 83 8.50 -2.23 -5.78
CA PRO A 83 7.68 -1.05 -5.49
C PRO A 83 7.02 -0.52 -6.79
N PRO A 84 5.97 0.32 -6.67
CA PRO A 84 5.33 0.97 -7.81
C PRO A 84 6.34 1.77 -8.63
N ALA A 85 6.21 1.66 -9.96
CA ALA A 85 7.06 2.36 -10.92
C ALA A 85 6.31 3.59 -11.43
N GLY A 86 6.78 4.78 -11.04
CA GLY A 86 6.19 6.06 -11.43
C GLY A 86 5.36 6.74 -10.34
N HIS A 87 4.96 7.97 -10.69
CA HIS A 87 4.05 8.82 -9.95
C HIS A 87 2.71 8.89 -10.68
N SER A 88 1.60 8.91 -9.95
CA SER A 88 0.23 8.92 -10.44
C SER A 88 -0.22 7.68 -11.24
N CYS A 89 -1.42 7.18 -10.91
CA CYS A 89 -2.04 5.94 -11.42
C CYS A 89 -2.50 6.01 -12.90
N HIS A 90 -1.88 6.83 -13.75
CA HIS A 90 -2.39 7.14 -15.09
C HIS A 90 -1.85 6.24 -16.22
N ALA A 91 -0.96 5.30 -15.94
CA ALA A 91 -0.40 4.41 -16.96
C ALA A 91 -1.02 3.01 -16.87
N HIS A 92 -1.77 2.60 -17.89
CA HIS A 92 -2.36 1.28 -18.03
C HIS A 92 -1.33 0.12 -18.05
N LEU A 93 -0.03 0.41 -18.18
CA LEU A 93 1.06 -0.48 -17.82
C LEU A 93 2.25 0.34 -17.30
N PRO A 94 2.89 -0.05 -16.18
CA PRO A 94 4.12 0.60 -15.74
C PRO A 94 5.23 0.37 -16.78
N ALA A 95 5.84 1.45 -17.24
CA ALA A 95 7.02 1.39 -18.09
C ALA A 95 8.21 0.86 -17.26
N GLY A 96 8.44 -0.45 -17.32
CA GLY A 96 9.60 -1.13 -16.71
C GLY A 96 9.43 -1.43 -15.22
N VAL A 97 8.93 -2.63 -14.91
CA VAL A 97 8.96 -3.17 -13.53
C VAL A 97 10.36 -3.72 -13.25
N THR A 98 10.97 -3.23 -12.17
CA THR A 98 12.34 -3.62 -11.79
C THR A 98 12.33 -4.81 -10.85
N CYS A 99 13.12 -5.84 -11.17
CA CYS A 99 13.28 -6.99 -10.30
C CYS A 99 13.89 -6.56 -8.94
N PRO A 100 13.25 -6.84 -7.79
CA PRO A 100 13.74 -6.39 -6.49
C PRO A 100 15.02 -7.10 -6.05
N ARG A 101 15.35 -8.24 -6.69
CA ARG A 101 16.54 -9.05 -6.36
C ARG A 101 17.78 -8.66 -7.16
N CYS A 102 17.66 -8.52 -8.49
CA CYS A 102 18.82 -8.29 -9.37
C CYS A 102 18.80 -6.93 -10.09
N ALA A 103 17.81 -6.08 -9.81
CA ALA A 103 17.61 -4.77 -10.44
C ALA A 103 17.40 -4.79 -11.97
N SER A 104 17.24 -5.96 -12.59
CA SER A 104 16.92 -6.06 -14.01
C SER A 104 15.53 -5.51 -14.31
N THR A 105 15.42 -4.73 -15.37
CA THR A 105 14.14 -4.25 -15.93
C THR A 105 13.55 -5.22 -16.96
N ARG A 106 14.26 -6.33 -17.27
CA ARG A 106 13.77 -7.40 -18.13
C ARG A 106 12.83 -8.30 -17.32
N THR A 107 11.58 -7.90 -17.23
CA THR A 107 10.55 -8.58 -16.46
C THR A 107 9.30 -8.78 -17.30
N THR A 108 8.64 -9.93 -17.08
CA THR A 108 7.42 -10.31 -17.78
C THR A 108 6.30 -10.45 -16.76
N MET A 109 5.16 -9.79 -16.98
CA MET A 109 3.96 -10.01 -16.17
C MET A 109 3.41 -11.41 -16.44
N ILE A 110 3.16 -12.16 -15.37
CA ILE A 110 2.57 -13.50 -15.43
C ILE A 110 1.08 -13.45 -15.13
N SER A 111 0.67 -12.60 -14.19
CA SER A 111 -0.73 -12.41 -13.80
C SER A 111 -0.95 -10.99 -13.32
N GLU A 112 -2.09 -10.41 -13.67
CA GLU A 112 -2.53 -9.11 -13.12
C GLU A 112 -2.80 -9.17 -11.61
N PHE A 113 -3.01 -10.36 -11.05
CA PHE A 113 -3.26 -10.58 -9.63
C PHE A 113 -2.21 -11.52 -9.04
N GLY A 114 -1.53 -11.06 -7.98
CA GLY A 114 -0.55 -11.80 -7.20
C GLY A 114 -1.14 -12.26 -5.85
N SER A 115 -0.36 -12.13 -4.78
CA SER A 115 -0.81 -12.51 -3.42
C SER A 115 -2.02 -11.72 -2.89
N THR A 116 -2.27 -10.53 -3.44
CA THR A 116 -3.41 -9.67 -3.11
C THR A 116 -3.82 -8.89 -4.35
N ALA A 117 -5.05 -8.36 -4.41
CA ALA A 117 -5.54 -7.60 -5.57
C ALA A 117 -4.63 -6.41 -5.94
N CYS A 118 -4.03 -5.73 -4.95
CA CYS A 118 -3.09 -4.62 -5.16
C CYS A 118 -1.68 -5.04 -5.59
N LYS A 119 -1.46 -6.34 -5.85
CA LYS A 119 -0.19 -6.84 -6.38
C LYS A 119 -0.42 -7.60 -7.67
N ALA A 120 0.51 -7.48 -8.61
CA ALA A 120 0.58 -8.29 -9.82
C ALA A 120 1.80 -9.21 -9.75
N LEU A 121 1.71 -10.40 -10.34
CA LEU A 121 2.81 -11.36 -10.35
C LEU A 121 3.66 -11.17 -11.59
N TYR A 122 4.97 -11.03 -11.39
CA TYR A 122 5.98 -10.90 -12.44
C TYR A 122 7.03 -12.01 -12.32
N ARG A 123 7.76 -12.23 -13.41
CA ARG A 123 8.99 -13.02 -13.43
C ARG A 123 10.11 -12.19 -14.03
N CYS A 124 11.28 -12.22 -13.41
CA CYS A 124 12.48 -11.64 -14.00
C CYS A 124 13.06 -12.59 -15.06
N ASP A 125 13.34 -12.10 -16.26
CA ASP A 125 13.93 -12.93 -17.31
C ASP A 125 15.46 -13.04 -17.19
N SER A 126 16.10 -12.20 -16.37
CA SER A 126 17.53 -12.27 -16.07
C SER A 126 17.86 -13.29 -14.98
N CYS A 127 17.23 -13.19 -13.80
CA CYS A 127 17.48 -14.13 -12.69
C CYS A 127 16.44 -15.24 -12.56
N ARG A 128 15.39 -15.25 -13.39
CA ARG A 128 14.32 -16.27 -13.45
C ARG A 128 13.40 -16.33 -12.23
N GLU A 129 13.62 -15.47 -11.23
CA GLU A 129 12.80 -15.42 -10.02
C GLU A 129 11.41 -14.80 -10.26
N PRO A 130 10.33 -15.40 -9.72
CA PRO A 130 9.04 -14.75 -9.61
C PRO A 130 9.04 -13.73 -8.47
N PHE A 131 8.27 -12.66 -8.60
CA PHE A 131 8.11 -11.65 -7.56
C PHE A 131 6.77 -10.90 -7.72
N ASP A 132 6.25 -10.38 -6.60
CA ASP A 132 5.10 -9.48 -6.61
C ASP A 132 5.52 -8.05 -6.97
N TYR A 133 4.73 -7.37 -7.78
CA TYR A 133 4.79 -5.94 -8.04
C TYR A 133 3.61 -5.27 -7.35
N PHE A 134 3.87 -4.29 -6.48
CA PHE A 134 2.82 -3.49 -5.88
C PHE A 134 2.29 -2.50 -6.91
N LYS A 135 1.07 -2.70 -7.38
CA LYS A 135 0.46 -1.92 -8.47
C LYS A 135 -0.50 -0.86 -7.94
N CYS A 136 -0.74 0.15 -8.76
CA CYS A 136 -1.91 1.01 -8.64
C CYS A 136 -3.17 0.25 -9.08
N ILE A 137 -4.30 0.49 -8.41
CA ILE A 137 -5.64 0.02 -8.80
C ILE A 137 -6.53 1.23 -9.02
#